data_AF-A0A9D6ZQS1-F1
#
_entry.id   AF-A0A9D6ZQS1-F1
#
_cell.length_a   1.000
_cell.length_b   1.000
_cell.length_c   1.000
_cell.angle_alpha   90.00
_cell.angle_beta   90.00
_cell.angle_gamma   90.00
#
_symmetry.space_group_name_H-M   'P 1'
#
loop_
_entity.id
_entity.type
_entity.pdbx_description
1 polymer ?
#
loop_
_entity_poly.entity_id
_entity_poly.type
_entity_poly.pdbx_seq_one_letter_code
_entity_poly.pdbx_strand_id
1 'polypeptide(L)'
;MRIPVGRIVIVSVVVAALSGFAASGCSDDDGGGGTAAAQCNALVDTICQRMVTCAAYTSVATCRTDLLGVLNCSAAVGIGPTYSSCMTAVPAIDCAAFTGSTWLPTSCNGVILM
;
A
#
# COMPACT_ATOMS: atom_id res chain seq x y z
N MET A 1 -50.65 7.74 14.26
CA MET A 1 -50.07 6.93 13.18
C MET A 1 -48.79 6.28 13.69
N ARG A 2 -48.79 4.94 13.78
CA ARG A 2 -47.67 4.06 14.14
C ARG A 2 -47.47 3.10 12.96
N ILE A 3 -46.28 3.03 12.36
CA ILE A 3 -45.72 1.89 11.58
C ILE A 3 -44.17 1.97 11.71
N PRO A 4 -43.43 0.83 11.77
CA PRO A 4 -42.29 0.63 12.67
C PRO A 4 -40.90 0.44 12.01
N VAL A 5 -39.90 0.31 12.88
CA VAL A 5 -38.60 -0.41 12.78
C VAL A 5 -38.32 -1.17 11.47
N GLY A 6 -37.23 -0.82 10.79
CA GLY A 6 -36.66 -1.60 9.69
C GLY A 6 -35.14 -1.59 9.74
N ARG A 7 -34.57 -2.70 10.23
CA ARG A 7 -33.14 -3.06 10.11
C ARG A 7 -32.68 -2.89 8.67
N ILE A 8 -31.69 -2.04 8.40
CA ILE A 8 -30.93 -2.11 7.15
C ILE A 8 -29.63 -2.86 7.46
N VAL A 9 -29.75 -4.17 7.31
CA VAL A 9 -28.64 -5.11 7.16
C VAL A 9 -28.04 -4.85 5.78
N ILE A 10 -26.90 -4.16 5.70
CA ILE A 10 -26.12 -4.10 4.46
C ILE A 10 -25.20 -5.31 4.46
N VAL A 11 -25.77 -6.46 4.06
CA VAL A 11 -25.00 -7.66 3.72
C VAL A 11 -24.39 -7.46 2.34
N SER A 12 -23.07 -7.57 2.31
CA SER A 12 -22.17 -7.91 1.21
C SER A 12 -22.80 -8.10 -0.16
N VAL A 13 -22.50 -7.18 -1.08
CA VAL A 13 -22.48 -7.48 -2.52
C VAL A 13 -21.02 -7.70 -2.90
N VAL A 14 -20.63 -8.97 -2.98
CA VAL A 14 -19.46 -9.40 -3.72
C VAL A 14 -19.77 -9.20 -5.20
N VAL A 15 -19.21 -8.15 -5.81
CA VAL A 15 -19.03 -8.12 -7.27
C VAL A 15 -17.57 -8.39 -7.54
N ALA A 16 -17.28 -9.67 -7.79
CA ALA A 16 -16.04 -10.07 -8.40
C ALA A 16 -16.11 -9.76 -9.90
N ALA A 17 -15.07 -9.05 -10.35
CA ALA A 17 -14.37 -9.23 -11.62
C ALA A 17 -14.81 -8.42 -12.85
N LEU A 18 -13.81 -7.62 -13.30
CA LEU A 18 -13.41 -7.32 -14.68
C LEU A 18 -14.12 -6.15 -15.39
N SER A 19 -13.27 -5.25 -15.90
CA SER A 19 -13.57 -4.14 -16.83
C SER A 19 -13.87 -2.79 -16.19
N GLY A 20 -12.86 -2.22 -15.54
CA GLY A 20 -12.92 -0.85 -15.05
C GLY A 20 -11.69 -0.42 -14.28
N PHE A 21 -10.49 -0.89 -14.66
CA PHE A 21 -9.32 -0.06 -14.41
C PHE A 21 -9.54 1.15 -15.29
N ALA A 22 -10.16 2.19 -14.73
CA ALA A 22 -9.88 3.53 -15.16
C ALA A 22 -8.36 3.60 -15.19
N ALA A 23 -7.80 3.57 -16.39
CA ALA A 23 -6.54 4.21 -16.64
C ALA A 23 -6.78 5.64 -16.18
N SER A 24 -6.49 5.90 -14.90
CA SER A 24 -6.11 7.22 -14.44
C SER A 24 -5.11 7.67 -15.47
N GLY A 25 -5.51 8.63 -16.29
CA GLY A 25 -4.68 9.13 -17.36
C GLY A 25 -3.28 9.32 -16.81
N CYS A 26 -2.31 8.84 -17.56
CA CYS A 26 -1.00 9.47 -17.60
C CYS A 26 -1.28 10.94 -17.96
N SER A 27 -1.61 11.75 -16.95
CA SER A 27 -1.45 13.18 -17.03
C SER A 27 0.03 13.39 -16.76
N ASP A 28 0.79 13.32 -17.85
CA ASP A 28 1.97 14.15 -18.07
C ASP A 28 1.69 15.56 -17.52
N ASP A 29 2.14 15.86 -16.30
CA ASP A 29 2.27 17.23 -15.81
C ASP A 29 3.55 17.35 -14.96
N ASP A 30 4.48 18.10 -15.56
CA ASP A 30 5.81 18.48 -15.13
C ASP A 30 5.84 19.09 -13.71
N GLY A 31 6.58 18.50 -12.77
CA GLY A 31 6.62 19.02 -11.39
C GLY A 31 7.56 18.33 -10.39
N GLY A 32 8.75 17.88 -10.82
CA GLY A 32 10.03 17.91 -10.09
C GLY A 32 10.22 17.41 -8.64
N GLY A 33 9.22 16.96 -7.89
CA GLY A 33 9.39 16.52 -6.50
C GLY A 33 8.27 15.64 -5.93
N GLY A 34 7.24 15.34 -6.73
CA GLY A 34 6.03 14.64 -6.29
C GLY A 34 5.96 13.14 -6.59
N THR A 35 6.86 12.55 -7.38
CA THR A 35 6.72 11.16 -7.86
C THR A 35 7.37 10.14 -6.93
N ALA A 36 8.64 10.32 -6.54
CA ALA A 36 9.34 9.36 -5.70
C ALA A 36 8.78 9.29 -4.27
N ALA A 37 8.48 10.43 -3.67
CA ALA A 37 7.82 10.48 -2.36
C ALA A 37 6.42 9.86 -2.40
N ALA A 38 5.62 10.10 -3.46
CA ALA A 38 4.31 9.48 -3.61
C ALA A 38 4.41 7.97 -3.84
N GLN A 39 5.36 7.51 -4.65
CA GLN A 39 5.63 6.10 -4.91
C GLN A 39 6.14 5.37 -3.66
N CYS A 40 6.99 6.02 -2.86
CA CYS A 40 7.40 5.52 -1.55
C CYS A 40 6.19 5.40 -0.61
N ASN A 41 5.35 6.42 -0.53
CA ASN A 41 4.11 6.38 0.25
C ASN A 41 3.17 5.25 -0.20
N ALA A 42 3.03 5.02 -1.50
CA ALA A 42 2.21 3.94 -2.05
C ALA A 42 2.78 2.55 -1.70
N LEU A 43 4.11 2.40 -1.70
CA LEU A 43 4.78 1.18 -1.28
C LEU A 43 4.54 0.91 0.21
N VAL A 44 4.73 1.91 1.06
CA VAL A 44 4.45 1.81 2.50
C VAL A 44 2.99 1.42 2.74
N ASP A 45 2.03 2.04 2.03
CA ASP A 45 0.61 1.69 2.19
C ASP A 45 0.34 0.23 1.82
N THR A 46 0.90 -0.25 0.71
CA THR A 46 0.78 -1.65 0.26
C THR A 46 1.35 -2.63 1.28
N ILE A 47 2.53 -2.34 1.82
CA ILE A 47 3.16 -3.15 2.88
C ILE A 47 2.28 -3.15 4.12
N CYS A 48 1.80 -1.98 4.55
CA CYS A 48 1.01 -1.85 5.76
C CYS A 48 -0.35 -2.53 5.67
N GLN A 49 -1.01 -2.47 4.51
CA GLN A 49 -2.22 -3.25 4.25
C GLN A 49 -1.96 -4.75 4.41
N ARG A 50 -0.82 -5.24 3.89
CA ARG A 50 -0.43 -6.64 4.02
C ARG A 50 -0.12 -7.00 5.47
N MET A 51 0.64 -6.18 6.19
CA MET A 51 0.96 -6.41 7.60
C MET A 51 -0.27 -6.45 8.51
N VAL A 52 -1.25 -5.57 8.27
CA VAL A 52 -2.53 -5.59 9.00
C VAL A 52 -3.32 -6.84 8.67
N THR A 53 -3.35 -7.25 7.41
CA THR A 53 -3.96 -8.54 6.99
C THR A 53 -3.29 -9.73 7.68
N CYS A 54 -1.98 -9.64 7.89
CA CYS A 54 -1.18 -10.63 8.60
C CYS A 54 -1.22 -10.48 10.13
N ALA A 55 -2.03 -9.58 10.68
CA ALA A 55 -2.13 -9.26 12.11
C ALA A 55 -0.79 -8.85 12.78
N ALA A 56 0.20 -8.43 12.00
CA ALA A 56 1.46 -7.87 12.51
C ALA A 56 1.27 -6.45 13.06
N TYR A 57 0.27 -5.73 12.53
CA TYR A 57 -0.15 -4.41 12.99
C TYR A 57 -1.66 -4.36 13.25
N THR A 58 -2.08 -3.54 14.20
CA THR A 58 -3.49 -3.34 14.53
C THR A 58 -4.21 -2.42 13.54
N SER A 59 -3.48 -1.50 12.89
CA SER A 59 -4.01 -0.50 11.96
C SER A 59 -2.98 -0.09 10.92
N VAL A 60 -3.44 0.22 9.71
CA VAL A 60 -2.58 0.71 8.61
C VAL A 60 -1.93 2.06 8.98
N ALA A 61 -2.66 2.91 9.70
CA ALA A 61 -2.16 4.20 10.17
C ALA A 61 -0.93 4.04 11.09
N THR A 62 -1.00 3.13 12.07
CA THR A 62 0.12 2.87 12.99
C THR A 62 1.34 2.35 12.24
N CYS A 63 1.13 1.40 11.33
CA CYS A 63 2.20 0.88 10.47
C CYS A 63 2.84 1.99 9.62
N ARG A 64 2.03 2.87 9.02
CA ARG A 64 2.55 4.00 8.23
C ARG A 64 3.42 4.92 9.06
N THR A 65 3.02 5.27 10.27
CA THR A 65 3.82 6.13 11.15
C THR A 65 5.18 5.49 11.45
N ASP A 66 5.22 4.20 11.74
CA ASP A 66 6.47 3.48 12.04
C ASP A 66 7.38 3.38 10.80
N LEU A 67 6.83 2.93 9.66
CA LEU A 67 7.60 2.79 8.42
C LEU A 67 8.05 4.13 7.85
N LEU A 68 7.23 5.19 7.92
CA LEU A 68 7.64 6.52 7.44
C LEU A 68 8.77 7.10 8.29
N GLY A 69 8.83 6.75 9.58
CA GLY A 69 9.94 7.10 10.46
C GLY A 69 11.27 6.45 10.03
N VAL A 70 11.21 5.25 9.43
CA VAL A 70 12.39 4.51 8.95
C VAL A 70 12.77 4.89 7.52
N LEU A 71 11.82 4.85 6.58
CA LEU A 71 12.09 5.02 5.15
C LEU A 71 12.25 6.47 4.69
N ASN A 72 11.84 7.46 5.49
CA ASN A 72 11.91 8.89 5.15
C ASN A 72 11.49 9.17 3.70
N CYS A 73 10.27 8.78 3.32
CA CYS A 73 9.77 8.98 1.95
C CYS A 73 9.86 10.44 1.46
N SER A 74 9.91 11.41 2.36
CA SER A 74 10.13 12.83 2.02
C SER A 74 11.54 13.16 1.52
N ALA A 75 12.52 12.30 1.82
CA ALA A 75 13.90 12.40 1.34
C ALA A 75 14.15 11.55 0.08
N ALA A 76 13.12 10.86 -0.43
CA ALA A 76 13.25 10.06 -1.64
C ALA A 76 13.51 10.98 -2.85
N VAL A 77 14.73 10.91 -3.40
CA VAL A 77 15.14 11.64 -4.61
C VAL A 77 14.77 10.88 -5.90
N GLY A 78 14.49 9.58 -5.80
CA GLY A 78 14.15 8.76 -6.96
C GLY A 78 13.61 7.38 -6.61
N ILE A 79 13.19 6.66 -7.65
CA ILE A 79 12.70 5.28 -7.54
C ILE A 79 13.58 4.37 -8.41
N GLY A 80 14.00 3.27 -7.83
CA GLY A 80 14.82 2.25 -8.49
C GLY A 80 14.03 1.44 -9.52
N PRO A 81 14.71 0.82 -10.49
CA PRO A 81 14.09 0.07 -11.58
C PRO A 81 13.32 -1.18 -11.11
N THR A 82 13.59 -1.67 -9.91
CA THR A 82 12.94 -2.85 -9.32
C THR A 82 11.63 -2.53 -8.59
N TYR A 83 11.20 -1.26 -8.53
CA TYR A 83 10.00 -0.83 -7.82
C TYR A 83 8.73 -1.59 -8.24
N SER A 84 8.51 -1.79 -9.53
CA SER A 84 7.37 -2.53 -10.05
C SER A 84 7.38 -3.99 -9.58
N SER A 85 8.56 -4.63 -9.62
CA SER A 85 8.74 -6.00 -9.12
C SER A 85 8.54 -6.09 -7.61
N CYS A 86 8.98 -5.07 -6.86
CA CYS A 86 8.73 -4.94 -5.44
C CYS A 86 7.23 -4.84 -5.13
N MET A 87 6.51 -3.95 -5.82
CA MET A 87 5.05 -3.79 -5.63
C MET A 87 4.28 -5.08 -5.91
N THR A 88 4.74 -5.92 -6.84
CA THR A 88 4.14 -7.24 -7.08
C THR A 88 4.55 -8.29 -6.03
N ALA A 89 5.75 -8.17 -5.46
CA ALA A 89 6.26 -9.14 -4.50
C ALA A 89 5.69 -8.93 -3.08
N VAL A 90 5.49 -7.67 -2.67
CA VAL A 90 4.96 -7.32 -1.34
C VAL A 90 3.64 -8.03 -0.98
N PRO A 91 2.59 -8.01 -1.82
CA PRO A 91 1.35 -8.71 -1.51
C PRO A 91 1.49 -10.23 -1.53
N ALA A 92 2.59 -10.78 -2.07
CA ALA A 92 2.88 -12.21 -2.08
C ALA A 92 3.71 -12.66 -0.86
N ILE A 93 4.17 -11.74 0.00
CA ILE A 93 4.94 -12.08 1.21
C ILE A 93 4.05 -12.90 2.15
N ASP A 94 4.61 -14.01 2.65
CA ASP A 94 3.96 -14.84 3.65
C ASP A 94 3.90 -14.12 5.00
N CYS A 95 2.78 -14.25 5.71
CA CYS A 95 2.57 -13.55 6.97
C CYS A 95 3.61 -13.90 8.03
N ALA A 96 4.18 -15.11 8.01
CA ALA A 96 5.25 -15.51 8.91
C ALA A 96 6.53 -14.68 8.72
N ALA A 97 6.78 -14.16 7.51
CA ALA A 97 7.97 -13.38 7.20
C ALA A 97 7.99 -12.01 7.91
N PHE A 98 6.82 -11.42 8.22
CA PHE A 98 6.73 -10.12 8.90
C PHE A 98 7.15 -10.15 10.38
N THR A 99 7.41 -11.33 10.94
CA THR A 99 7.86 -11.49 12.33
C THR A 99 9.37 -11.32 12.51
N GLY A 100 10.15 -11.27 11.42
CA GLY A 100 11.61 -11.10 11.44
C GLY A 100 12.07 -9.76 10.88
N SER A 101 13.32 -9.37 11.15
CA SER A 101 13.91 -8.09 10.72
C SER A 101 14.14 -7.96 9.20
N THR A 102 13.83 -9.00 8.42
CA THR A 102 14.10 -9.07 6.96
C THR A 102 12.85 -9.49 6.19
N TRP A 103 11.75 -8.79 6.46
CA TRP A 103 10.45 -9.07 5.86
C TRP A 103 10.29 -8.47 4.46
N LEU A 104 11.09 -7.46 4.09
CA LEU A 104 11.09 -6.92 2.72
C LEU A 104 11.77 -7.91 1.75
N PRO A 105 11.12 -8.25 0.63
CA PRO A 105 11.74 -9.08 -0.39
C PRO A 105 12.92 -8.33 -1.02
N THR A 106 13.90 -9.08 -1.50
CA THR A 106 15.14 -8.52 -2.07
C THR A 106 14.88 -7.61 -3.26
N SER A 107 13.76 -7.83 -3.98
CA SER A 107 13.29 -6.97 -5.06
C SER A 107 12.93 -5.55 -4.60
N CYS A 108 12.63 -5.37 -3.32
CA CYS A 108 12.38 -4.07 -2.69
C CYS A 108 13.64 -3.39 -2.15
N ASN A 109 14.79 -4.04 -2.22
CA ASN A 109 16.03 -3.42 -1.76
C ASN A 109 16.48 -2.35 -2.76
N GLY A 110 16.79 -1.14 -2.26
CA GLY A 110 17.21 -0.01 -3.10
C GLY A 110 16.14 0.53 -4.05
N VAL A 111 14.85 0.20 -3.86
CA VAL A 111 13.76 0.75 -4.70
C VAL A 111 13.47 2.21 -4.42
N ILE A 112 13.81 2.70 -3.24
CA ILE A 112 13.76 4.12 -2.90
C ILE A 112 15.21 4.62 -2.92
N LEU A 113 15.49 5.56 -3.83
CA LEU A 113 16.77 6.24 -3.91
C LEU A 113 16.64 7.49 -3.04
N MET A 114 17.53 7.63 -2.04
CA MET A 114 17.60 8.74 -1.09
C MET A 114 18.84 9.60 -1.40
#